data_AF-A0AAN9AVG3-F1
#
_entry.id   AF-A0AAN9AVG3-F1
#
_cell.length_a   1.000
_cell.length_b   1.000
_cell.length_c   1.000
_cell.angle_alpha   90.00
_cell.angle_beta   90.00
_cell.angle_gamma   90.00
#
_symmetry.space_group_name_H-M   'P 1'
#
loop_
_entity.id
_entity.type
_entity.pdbx_description
1 polymer ?
#
loop_
_entity_poly.entity_id
_entity_poly.type
_entity_poly.pdbx_seq_one_letter_code
_entity_poly.pdbx_strand_id
1 'polypeptide(L)'
;MPRLNATDRERAIGQLTLGTPQNEVANAVGVHPSTITRLWQRYLQTGSTNDLARSGRPRVTTERENRAIYRQHVRDPFHTAAATARDVVGNRNRPVSSRTVRRRLVDRGLYCRRPARRAPVLTAHARLARYQFAQQHLNWTWRQWQNILFTDESRFCVSNADGRIRIWRRDNQR
;
A
#
# COMPACT_ATOMS: atom_id res chain seq x y z
N MET A 1 -34.26 4.09 6.57
CA MET A 1 -34.33 5.53 6.86
C MET A 1 -33.07 6.23 6.36
N PRO A 2 -33.19 7.41 5.74
CA PRO A 2 -32.05 8.18 5.28
C PRO A 2 -31.17 8.64 6.44
N ARG A 3 -29.87 8.73 6.20
CA ARG A 3 -28.87 9.16 7.17
C ARG A 3 -28.89 10.68 7.28
N LEU A 4 -28.95 11.21 8.50
CA LEU A 4 -28.85 12.65 8.74
C LEU A 4 -27.47 13.17 8.34
N ASN A 5 -27.42 14.18 7.48
CA ASN A 5 -26.18 14.81 7.03
C ASN A 5 -25.52 15.59 8.21
N ALA A 6 -24.28 16.02 8.03
CA ALA A 6 -23.56 16.71 9.11
C ALA A 6 -24.20 18.06 9.49
N THR A 7 -24.63 18.83 8.50
CA THR A 7 -25.23 20.15 8.67
C THR A 7 -26.56 20.11 9.42
N ASP A 8 -27.40 19.13 9.14
CA ASP A 8 -28.70 18.94 9.77
C ASP A 8 -28.53 18.40 11.19
N ARG A 9 -27.48 17.62 11.46
CA ARG A 9 -27.13 17.24 12.84
C ARG A 9 -26.74 18.47 13.65
N GLU A 10 -25.92 19.37 13.11
CA GLU A 10 -25.51 20.60 13.80
C GLU A 10 -26.68 21.55 14.01
N ARG A 11 -27.52 21.76 12.99
CA ARG A 11 -28.75 22.56 13.09
C ARG A 11 -29.72 22.00 14.13
N ALA A 12 -29.94 20.68 14.12
CA ALA A 12 -30.80 20.02 15.09
C ALA A 12 -30.26 20.18 16.52
N ILE A 13 -28.94 20.02 16.74
CA ILE A 13 -28.33 20.27 18.04
C ILE A 13 -28.50 21.74 18.45
N GLY A 14 -28.27 22.70 17.56
CA GLY A 14 -28.45 24.12 17.84
C GLY A 14 -29.88 24.46 18.30
N GLN A 15 -30.90 23.93 17.61
CA GLN A 15 -32.31 24.10 18.01
C GLN A 15 -32.61 23.45 19.37
N LEU A 16 -32.07 22.26 19.64
CA LEU A 16 -32.23 21.59 20.94
C LEU A 16 -31.57 22.37 22.07
N THR A 17 -30.40 22.98 21.84
CA THR A 17 -29.72 23.84 22.81
C THR A 17 -30.54 25.10 23.12
N LEU A 18 -31.29 25.61 22.14
CA LEU A 18 -32.22 26.74 22.31
C LEU A 18 -33.55 26.34 22.97
N GLY A 19 -33.73 25.07 23.35
CA GLY A 19 -34.92 24.57 24.05
C GLY A 19 -36.09 24.19 23.13
N THR A 20 -35.89 24.12 21.82
CA THR A 20 -36.94 23.68 20.87
C THR A 20 -37.32 22.21 21.13
N PRO A 21 -38.61 21.85 21.16
CA PRO A 21 -39.03 20.48 21.44
C PRO A 21 -38.57 19.49 20.35
N GLN A 22 -38.15 18.30 20.76
CA GLN A 22 -37.56 17.29 19.86
C GLN A 22 -38.44 16.89 18.67
N ASN A 23 -39.78 16.88 18.84
CA ASN A 23 -40.73 16.56 17.77
C ASN A 23 -40.75 17.63 16.67
N GLU A 24 -40.59 18.89 17.05
CA GLU A 24 -40.58 20.01 16.11
C GLU A 24 -39.28 20.01 15.29
N VAL A 25 -38.14 19.77 15.96
CA VAL A 25 -36.83 19.57 15.30
C VAL A 25 -36.89 18.38 14.33
N ALA A 26 -37.54 17.28 14.73
CA ALA A 26 -37.68 16.09 13.90
C ALA A 26 -38.50 16.37 12.62
N ASN A 27 -39.60 17.11 12.75
CA ASN A 27 -40.43 17.52 11.62
C ASN A 27 -39.70 18.49 10.69
N ALA A 28 -39.00 19.49 11.25
CA ALA A 28 -38.25 20.48 10.49
C ALA A 28 -37.13 19.86 9.64
N VAL A 29 -36.51 18.79 10.13
CA VAL A 29 -35.43 18.07 9.45
C VAL A 29 -35.96 16.88 8.64
N GLY A 30 -37.26 16.55 8.74
CA GLY A 30 -37.88 15.45 7.99
C GLY A 30 -37.41 14.06 8.41
N VAL A 31 -37.11 13.86 9.71
CA VAL A 31 -36.68 12.57 10.26
C VAL A 31 -37.60 12.09 11.38
N HIS A 32 -37.57 10.78 11.64
CA HIS A 32 -38.33 10.23 12.76
C HIS A 32 -37.80 10.75 14.11
N PRO A 33 -38.66 11.10 15.10
CA PRO A 33 -38.26 11.68 16.39
C PRO A 33 -37.15 10.93 17.14
N SER A 34 -37.17 9.59 17.08
CA SER A 34 -36.14 8.75 17.69
C SER A 34 -34.72 9.03 17.17
N THR A 35 -34.56 9.57 15.96
CA THR A 35 -33.27 10.00 15.40
C THR A 35 -32.75 11.22 16.17
N ILE A 36 -33.61 12.19 16.44
CA ILE A 36 -33.27 13.40 17.21
C ILE A 36 -32.99 13.04 18.67
N THR A 37 -33.80 12.17 19.29
CA THR A 37 -33.54 11.69 20.66
C THR A 37 -32.18 11.02 20.79
N ARG A 38 -31.82 10.12 19.85
CA ARG A 38 -30.50 9.45 19.83
C ARG A 38 -29.36 10.44 19.57
N LEU A 39 -29.56 11.40 18.67
CA LEU A 39 -28.58 12.44 18.37
C LEU A 39 -28.31 13.29 19.61
N TRP A 40 -29.36 13.74 20.31
CA TRP A 40 -29.28 14.54 21.52
C TRP A 40 -28.57 13.82 22.65
N GLN A 41 -28.97 12.58 22.94
CA GLN A 41 -28.33 11.71 23.94
C GLN A 41 -26.83 11.54 23.67
N ARG A 42 -26.46 11.25 22.42
CA ARG A 42 -25.05 11.11 22.02
C ARG A 42 -24.29 12.43 22.17
N TYR A 43 -24.91 13.55 21.80
CA TYR A 43 -24.29 14.86 21.91
C TYR A 43 -24.05 15.24 23.39
N LEU A 44 -25.00 15.00 24.28
CA LEU A 44 -24.80 15.20 25.72
C LEU A 44 -23.65 14.36 26.29
N GLN A 45 -23.43 13.15 25.78
CA GLN A 45 -22.35 12.27 26.23
C GLN A 45 -20.98 12.60 25.65
N THR A 46 -20.92 13.09 24.40
CA THR A 46 -19.66 13.20 23.64
C THR A 46 -19.28 14.62 23.23
N GLY A 47 -20.21 15.57 23.34
CA GLY A 47 -20.06 16.94 22.83
C GLY A 47 -19.95 17.03 21.30
N SER A 48 -20.16 15.92 20.56
CA SER A 48 -19.91 15.89 19.12
C SER A 48 -21.07 15.32 18.30
N THR A 49 -21.31 15.93 17.15
CA THR A 49 -22.22 15.43 16.11
C THR A 49 -21.53 14.46 15.15
N ASN A 50 -20.20 14.32 15.25
CA ASN A 50 -19.41 13.46 14.39
C ASN A 50 -19.72 11.99 14.62
N ASP A 51 -19.51 11.21 13.57
CA ASP A 51 -19.62 9.77 13.65
C ASP A 51 -18.39 9.20 14.37
N LEU A 52 -18.63 8.31 15.34
CA LEU A 52 -17.56 7.59 16.01
C LEU A 52 -16.88 6.61 15.05
N ALA A 53 -15.59 6.40 15.26
CA ALA A 53 -14.82 5.40 14.55
C ALA A 53 -15.49 4.02 14.73
N ARG A 54 -15.76 3.34 13.61
CA ARG A 54 -16.28 1.98 13.62
C ARG A 54 -15.12 1.00 13.65
N SER A 55 -15.25 -0.07 14.44
CA SER A 55 -14.24 -1.14 14.54
C SER A 55 -13.97 -1.84 13.20
N GLY A 56 -14.95 -1.81 12.28
CA GLY A 56 -14.85 -2.47 10.99
C GLY A 56 -14.83 -3.99 11.11
N ARG A 57 -14.57 -4.68 10.00
CA ARG A 57 -14.49 -6.14 9.99
C ARG A 57 -13.17 -6.61 10.60
N PRO A 58 -13.18 -7.56 11.56
CA PRO A 58 -11.96 -8.16 12.09
C PRO A 58 -11.06 -8.74 10.99
N ARG A 59 -9.75 -8.64 11.20
CA ARG A 59 -8.76 -9.20 10.28
C ARG A 59 -8.82 -10.73 10.30
N VAL A 60 -8.57 -11.34 9.14
CA VAL A 60 -8.47 -12.81 9.00
C VAL A 60 -7.19 -13.36 9.62
N THR A 61 -6.15 -12.53 9.76
CA THR A 61 -4.88 -12.94 10.35
C THR A 61 -4.71 -12.39 11.76
N THR A 62 -4.10 -13.20 12.63
CA THR A 62 -3.67 -12.76 13.96
C THR A 62 -2.36 -11.97 13.91
N GLU A 63 -2.04 -11.25 14.98
CA GLU A 63 -0.76 -10.54 15.05
C GLU A 63 0.44 -11.50 15.14
N ARG A 64 0.25 -12.69 15.71
CA ARG A 64 1.24 -13.77 15.71
C ARG A 64 1.54 -14.27 14.30
N GLU A 65 0.51 -14.54 13.50
CA GLU A 65 0.67 -14.91 12.08
C GLU A 65 1.33 -13.79 11.28
N ASN A 66 0.90 -12.54 11.49
CA ASN A 66 1.52 -11.40 10.83
C ASN A 66 3.02 -11.42 11.12
N ARG A 67 3.44 -11.58 12.39
CA ARG A 67 4.87 -11.64 12.79
C ARG A 67 5.60 -12.79 12.10
N ALA A 68 5.00 -13.97 12.03
CA ALA A 68 5.59 -15.11 11.33
C ALA A 68 5.79 -14.83 9.82
N ILE A 69 4.76 -14.31 9.14
CA ILE A 69 4.82 -13.91 7.73
C ILE A 69 5.98 -12.95 7.49
N TYR A 70 6.08 -11.90 8.30
CA TYR A 70 7.15 -10.91 8.15
C TYR A 70 8.53 -11.52 8.35
N ARG A 71 8.74 -12.32 9.42
CA ARG A 71 10.03 -12.96 9.70
C ARG A 71 10.46 -13.89 8.58
N GLN A 72 9.52 -14.64 7.99
CA GLN A 72 9.80 -15.52 6.85
C GLN A 72 10.35 -14.73 5.66
N HIS A 73 9.73 -13.60 5.31
CA HIS A 73 10.13 -12.76 4.17
C HIS A 73 11.38 -11.90 4.45
N VAL A 74 11.70 -11.64 5.71
CA VAL A 74 13.01 -11.04 6.08
C VAL A 74 14.13 -12.07 5.97
N ARG A 75 13.88 -13.33 6.39
CA ARG A 75 14.86 -14.42 6.32
C ARG A 75 15.13 -14.85 4.89
N ASP A 76 14.08 -14.95 4.08
CA ASP A 76 14.15 -15.28 2.66
C ASP A 76 13.36 -14.25 1.83
N PRO A 77 14.05 -13.20 1.33
CA PRO A 77 13.43 -12.18 0.48
C PRO A 77 12.85 -12.70 -0.83
N PHE A 78 13.27 -13.88 -1.31
CA PHE A 78 12.78 -14.49 -2.56
C PHE A 78 11.51 -15.31 -2.35
N HIS A 79 11.12 -15.53 -1.10
CA HIS A 79 9.95 -16.32 -0.77
C HIS A 79 8.68 -15.68 -1.36
N THR A 80 7.85 -16.49 -2.01
CA THR A 80 6.67 -15.97 -2.70
C THR A 80 5.51 -15.78 -1.73
N ALA A 81 4.74 -14.70 -1.92
CA ALA A 81 3.52 -14.49 -1.12
C ALA A 81 2.46 -15.58 -1.35
N ALA A 82 2.52 -16.30 -2.48
CA ALA A 82 1.63 -17.41 -2.79
C ALA A 82 2.02 -18.70 -2.03
N ALA A 83 3.32 -18.93 -1.78
CA ALA A 83 3.78 -20.01 -0.93
C ALA A 83 3.31 -19.79 0.51
N THR A 84 3.65 -18.64 1.12
CA THR A 84 3.19 -18.29 2.48
C THR A 84 1.67 -18.35 2.62
N ALA A 85 0.91 -17.99 1.58
CA ALA A 85 -0.55 -18.04 1.60
C ALA A 85 -1.12 -19.46 1.77
N ARG A 86 -0.45 -20.47 1.20
CA ARG A 86 -0.84 -21.88 1.35
C ARG A 86 -0.59 -22.38 2.77
N ASP A 87 0.47 -21.90 3.40
CA ASP A 87 0.90 -22.38 4.74
C ASP A 87 0.17 -21.66 5.88
N VAL A 88 -0.31 -20.43 5.65
CA VAL A 88 -0.99 -19.63 6.67
C VAL A 88 -2.49 -19.87 6.64
N VAL A 89 -2.95 -20.71 7.57
CA VAL A 89 -4.37 -20.90 7.88
C VAL A 89 -4.82 -19.77 8.80
N GLY A 90 -5.63 -18.84 8.27
CA GLY A 90 -6.14 -17.72 9.08
C GLY A 90 -7.28 -18.14 10.00
N ASN A 91 -7.88 -17.16 10.69
CA ASN A 91 -8.94 -17.31 11.69
C ASN A 91 -10.24 -18.01 11.22
N ARG A 92 -10.34 -18.38 9.93
CA ARG A 92 -11.50 -19.07 9.34
C ARG A 92 -11.22 -20.53 9.00
N ASN A 93 -10.15 -21.09 9.53
CA ASN A 93 -9.68 -22.44 9.23
C ASN A 93 -9.50 -22.69 7.71
N ARG A 94 -9.10 -21.64 6.99
CA ARG A 94 -8.84 -21.68 5.54
C ARG A 94 -7.54 -20.95 5.24
N PRO A 95 -6.77 -21.40 4.22
CA PRO A 95 -5.61 -20.68 3.74
C PRO A 95 -5.95 -19.23 3.38
N VAL A 96 -5.10 -18.30 3.77
CA VAL A 96 -5.28 -16.90 3.41
C VAL A 96 -4.94 -16.68 1.94
N SER A 97 -5.51 -15.63 1.33
CA SER A 97 -5.13 -15.27 -0.03
C SER A 97 -3.70 -14.71 -0.09
N SER A 98 -3.01 -14.89 -1.22
CA SER A 98 -1.72 -14.22 -1.47
C SER A 98 -1.82 -12.70 -1.35
N ARG A 99 -2.98 -12.10 -1.68
CA ARG A 99 -3.24 -10.67 -1.50
C ARG A 99 -3.22 -10.26 -0.02
N THR A 100 -3.72 -11.10 0.88
CA THR A 100 -3.66 -10.89 2.33
C THR A 100 -2.21 -10.84 2.79
N VAL A 101 -1.39 -11.82 2.37
CA VAL A 101 0.05 -11.85 2.70
C VAL A 101 0.74 -10.58 2.23
N ARG A 102 0.54 -10.16 0.98
CA ARG A 102 1.13 -8.91 0.45
C ARG A 102 0.76 -7.69 1.30
N ARG A 103 -0.51 -7.57 1.72
CA ARG A 103 -0.95 -6.48 2.61
C ARG A 103 -0.22 -6.52 3.95
N ARG A 104 -0.01 -7.69 4.55
CA ARG A 104 0.73 -7.83 5.82
C ARG A 104 2.22 -7.50 5.70
N LEU A 105 2.81 -7.77 4.55
CA LEU A 105 4.18 -7.36 4.27
C LEU A 105 4.28 -5.84 4.13
N VAL A 106 3.36 -5.22 3.37
CA VAL A 106 3.28 -3.76 3.20
C VAL A 106 3.00 -3.03 4.51
N ASP A 107 2.07 -3.53 5.34
CA ASP A 107 1.79 -3.00 6.67
C ASP A 107 3.06 -2.91 7.56
N ARG A 108 4.09 -3.71 7.24
CA ARG A 108 5.39 -3.71 7.94
C ARG A 108 6.55 -3.20 7.08
N GLY A 109 6.26 -2.47 6.01
CA GLY A 109 7.25 -1.79 5.18
C GLY A 109 8.06 -2.72 4.26
N LEU A 110 7.60 -3.95 4.00
CA LEU A 110 8.19 -4.81 2.98
C LEU A 110 7.42 -4.67 1.66
N TYR A 111 8.16 -4.31 0.62
CA TYR A 111 7.62 -4.12 -0.72
C TYR A 111 8.23 -5.09 -1.71
N CYS A 112 7.41 -5.51 -2.67
CA CYS A 112 7.85 -6.36 -3.76
C CYS A 112 8.62 -5.53 -4.79
N ARG A 113 9.94 -5.71 -4.87
CA ARG A 113 10.86 -4.94 -5.73
C ARG A 113 11.60 -5.86 -6.70
N ARG A 114 12.11 -5.29 -7.79
CA ARG A 114 13.08 -5.98 -8.65
C ARG A 114 14.49 -5.75 -8.06
N PRO A 115 15.29 -6.79 -7.81
CA PRO A 115 16.66 -6.61 -7.35
C PRO A 115 17.46 -5.86 -8.42
N ALA A 116 18.44 -5.07 -7.99
CA ALA A 116 19.38 -4.44 -8.90
C ALA A 116 20.18 -5.52 -9.65
N ARG A 117 20.53 -5.26 -10.91
CA ARG A 117 21.56 -6.07 -11.59
C ARG A 117 22.83 -5.83 -10.78
N ARG A 118 23.47 -6.87 -10.27
CA ARG A 118 24.88 -6.74 -9.87
C ARG A 118 25.62 -6.42 -11.17
N ALA A 119 25.99 -5.17 -11.35
CA ALA A 119 26.88 -4.81 -12.44
C ALA A 119 28.18 -5.61 -12.22
N PRO A 120 28.81 -6.13 -13.28
CA PRO A 120 30.14 -6.69 -13.14
C PRO A 120 31.03 -5.64 -12.48
N VAL A 121 31.75 -6.05 -11.43
CA VAL A 121 32.70 -5.18 -10.75
C VAL A 121 33.77 -4.82 -11.78
N LEU A 122 33.82 -3.55 -12.17
CA LEU A 122 34.81 -3.10 -13.14
C LEU A 122 36.20 -3.12 -12.49
N THR A 123 37.14 -3.80 -13.16
CA THR A 123 38.55 -3.71 -12.79
C THR A 123 39.04 -2.27 -12.90
N ALA A 124 40.09 -1.91 -12.18
CA ALA A 124 40.68 -0.57 -12.27
C ALA A 124 41.07 -0.23 -13.72
N HIS A 125 41.62 -1.20 -14.46
CA HIS A 125 41.94 -1.06 -15.86
C HIS A 125 40.70 -0.78 -16.73
N ALA A 126 39.62 -1.57 -16.57
CA ALA A 126 38.39 -1.35 -17.33
C ALA A 126 37.75 0.02 -17.04
N ARG A 127 37.84 0.50 -15.80
CA ARG A 127 37.41 1.87 -15.43
C ARG A 127 38.21 2.93 -16.16
N LEU A 128 39.54 2.79 -16.18
CA LEU A 128 40.42 3.75 -16.85
C LEU A 128 40.18 3.77 -18.37
N ALA A 129 40.13 2.60 -19.00
CA ALA A 129 39.86 2.48 -20.43
C ALA A 129 38.52 3.13 -20.83
N ARG A 130 37.47 2.89 -20.03
CA ARG A 130 36.16 3.53 -20.26
C ARG A 130 36.20 5.04 -20.08
N TYR A 131 36.92 5.53 -19.07
CA TYR A 131 37.10 6.95 -18.83
C TYR A 131 37.85 7.62 -19.98
N GLN A 132 38.96 7.03 -20.42
CA GLN A 132 39.75 7.52 -21.55
C GLN A 132 38.95 7.53 -22.85
N PHE A 133 38.20 6.46 -23.12
CA PHE A 133 37.30 6.40 -24.28
C PHE A 133 36.30 7.55 -24.25
N ALA A 134 35.63 7.77 -23.11
CA ALA A 134 34.68 8.86 -22.95
C ALA A 134 35.33 10.24 -23.13
N GLN A 135 36.54 10.45 -22.60
CA GLN A 135 37.27 11.71 -22.80
C GLN A 135 37.65 11.95 -24.26
N GLN A 136 38.18 10.93 -24.94
CA GLN A 136 38.60 11.02 -26.36
C GLN A 136 37.42 11.32 -27.29
N HIS A 137 36.22 10.85 -26.94
CA HIS A 137 35.02 11.00 -27.75
C HIS A 137 34.05 12.07 -27.21
N LEU A 138 34.45 12.83 -26.18
CA LEU A 138 33.57 13.80 -25.51
C LEU A 138 33.07 14.89 -26.45
N ASN A 139 33.95 15.38 -27.33
CA ASN A 139 33.67 16.47 -28.27
C ASN A 139 33.38 15.97 -29.69
N TRP A 140 33.11 14.68 -29.86
CA TRP A 140 32.78 14.14 -31.17
C TRP A 140 31.46 14.69 -31.68
N THR A 141 31.48 15.10 -32.95
CA THR A 141 30.30 15.59 -33.66
C THR A 141 29.41 14.45 -34.11
N TRP A 142 28.14 14.75 -34.38
CA TRP A 142 27.18 13.79 -34.93
C TRP A 142 27.70 13.06 -36.17
N ARG A 143 28.34 13.78 -37.12
CA ARG A 143 28.89 13.19 -38.35
C ARG A 143 29.97 12.14 -38.07
N GLN A 144 30.75 12.31 -37.01
CA GLN A 144 31.77 11.32 -36.62
C GLN A 144 31.12 10.07 -36.04
N TRP A 145 30.06 10.21 -35.23
CA TRP A 145 29.27 9.08 -34.72
C TRP A 145 28.53 8.31 -35.82
N GLN A 146 28.07 8.99 -36.87
CA GLN A 146 27.40 8.35 -38.02
C GLN A 146 28.28 7.32 -38.75
N ASN A 147 29.60 7.44 -38.63
CA ASN A 147 30.54 6.50 -39.25
C ASN A 147 30.82 5.26 -38.38
N ILE A 148 30.24 5.17 -37.17
CA ILE A 148 30.40 4.02 -36.28
C ILE A 148 29.20 3.08 -36.42
N LEU A 149 29.47 1.83 -36.73
CA LEU A 149 28.49 0.75 -36.63
C LEU A 149 28.57 0.13 -35.23
N PHE A 150 27.45 0.18 -34.49
CA PHE A 150 27.32 -0.50 -33.20
C PHE A 150 26.64 -1.86 -33.41
N THR A 151 27.35 -2.94 -33.10
CA THR A 151 26.83 -4.31 -33.11
C THR A 151 26.99 -4.94 -31.74
N ASP A 152 25.99 -5.70 -31.30
CA ASP A 152 26.03 -6.50 -30.07
C ASP A 152 25.15 -7.74 -30.25
N GLU A 153 25.41 -8.77 -29.46
CA GLU A 153 24.62 -10.00 -29.45
C GLU A 153 23.51 -9.90 -28.39
N SER A 154 22.29 -10.30 -28.77
CA SER A 154 21.14 -10.33 -27.85
C SER A 154 20.59 -11.73 -27.73
N ARG A 155 20.31 -12.13 -26.48
CA ARG A 155 19.71 -13.42 -26.16
C ARG A 155 18.20 -13.32 -26.08
N PHE A 156 17.49 -14.16 -26.82
CA PHE A 156 16.02 -14.27 -26.79
C PHE A 156 15.60 -15.60 -26.18
N CYS A 157 14.73 -15.56 -25.15
CA CYS A 157 14.26 -16.77 -24.48
C CYS A 157 12.90 -17.21 -25.05
N VAL A 158 12.78 -18.47 -25.46
CA VAL A 158 11.58 -19.01 -26.13
C VAL A 158 10.56 -19.58 -25.13
N SER A 159 11.01 -20.20 -24.04
CA SER A 159 10.14 -20.95 -23.11
C SER A 159 9.89 -20.26 -21.79
N ASN A 160 10.94 -19.70 -21.17
CA ASN A 160 10.85 -19.06 -19.86
C ASN A 160 11.39 -17.63 -19.93
N ALA A 161 10.71 -16.71 -19.25
CA ALA A 161 11.24 -15.36 -19.06
C ALA A 161 12.52 -15.42 -18.21
N ASP A 162 13.61 -14.83 -18.71
CA ASP A 162 14.84 -14.59 -17.95
C ASP A 162 14.78 -13.35 -17.04
N GLY A 163 13.56 -12.86 -16.83
CA GLY A 163 13.28 -11.72 -15.98
C GLY A 163 13.73 -11.96 -14.55
N ARG A 164 14.16 -10.89 -13.88
CA ARG A 164 14.60 -10.97 -12.49
C ARG A 164 13.45 -11.38 -11.58
N ILE A 165 13.70 -12.38 -10.74
CA ILE A 165 12.80 -12.76 -9.64
C ILE A 165 12.62 -11.54 -8.73
N ARG A 166 11.37 -11.24 -8.37
CA ARG A 166 11.06 -10.14 -7.45
C ARG A 166 11.31 -10.57 -6.02
N ILE A 167 11.79 -9.64 -5.22
CA ILE A 167 12.11 -9.84 -3.79
C ILE A 167 11.26 -8.95 -2.91
N TRP A 168 11.06 -9.35 -1.66
CA TRP A 168 10.46 -8.53 -0.61
C TRP A 168 11.55 -7.84 0.20
N ARG A 169 11.56 -6.51 0.19
CA ARG A 169 12.55 -5.72 0.95
C ARG A 169 12.01 -4.38 1.41
N ARG A 170 12.69 -3.76 2.37
CA ARG A 170 12.41 -2.38 2.76
C ARG A 170 12.87 -1.41 1.68
N ASP A 171 12.35 -0.19 1.75
CA ASP A 171 12.89 0.89 0.96
C ASP A 171 14.36 1.14 1.31
N ASN A 172 15.16 1.50 0.30
CA ASN A 172 16.58 1.81 0.40
C ASN A 172 17.54 0.66 0.80
N GLN A 173 17.08 -0.58 0.89
CA GLN A 173 17.97 -1.74 0.99
C GLN A 173 18.46 -2.17 -0.41
N ARG A 174 19.78 -2.22 -0.60
CA ARG A 174 20.41 -2.62 -1.88
C ARG A 174 20.28 -4.11 -2.14
#